data_AF-A0A1Z8TT47-F1
#
_entry.id   AF-A0A1Z8TT47-F1
#
_cell.length_a   1.000
_cell.length_b   1.000
_cell.length_c   1.000
_cell.angle_alpha   90.00
_cell.angle_beta   90.00
_cell.angle_gamma   90.00
#
_symmetry.space_group_name_H-M   'P 1'
#
loop_
_entity.id
_entity.type
_entity.pdbx_description
1 polymer ?
#
loop_
_entity_poly.entity_id
_entity_poly.type
_entity_poly.pdbx_seq_one_letter_code
_entity_poly.pdbx_strand_id
1 'polypeptide(L)'
;MISNTVCHSFFVCSRGIGLRFVLFLLKSFFLFLALFVGAIFAVYNNDTISVDFVFVQASHASVGVWLLLFMLVGILLGILSSSLMVFRYYRVLLRAKKNVGTKSGD
;
A
#
# COMPACT_ATOMS: atom_id res chain seq x y z
N MET A 1 -40.69 -18.14 -8.75
CA MET A 1 -40.33 -16.74 -9.04
C MET A 1 -39.25 -16.32 -8.05
N ILE A 2 -37.98 -16.35 -8.45
CA ILE A 2 -36.84 -15.99 -7.60
C ILE A 2 -36.73 -14.47 -7.63
N SER A 3 -36.83 -13.85 -6.45
CA SER A 3 -36.94 -12.40 -6.28
C SER A 3 -35.70 -11.67 -6.82
N ASN A 4 -35.95 -10.69 -7.70
CA ASN A 4 -34.96 -9.87 -8.42
C ASN A 4 -33.96 -9.15 -7.49
N THR A 5 -34.32 -8.98 -6.21
CA THR A 5 -33.50 -8.33 -5.18
C THR A 5 -32.30 -9.17 -4.72
N VAL A 6 -32.38 -10.50 -4.78
CA VAL A 6 -31.29 -11.39 -4.36
C VAL A 6 -30.16 -11.42 -5.39
N CYS A 7 -30.51 -11.34 -6.67
CA CYS A 7 -29.55 -11.34 -7.78
C CYS A 7 -28.71 -10.05 -7.81
N HIS A 8 -29.31 -8.91 -7.44
CA HIS A 8 -28.63 -7.61 -7.45
C HIS A 8 -27.58 -7.47 -6.33
N SER A 9 -27.86 -7.97 -5.12
CA SER A 9 -26.89 -7.95 -4.00
C SER A 9 -25.68 -8.85 -4.24
N PHE A 10 -25.84 -9.98 -4.93
CA PHE A 10 -24.73 -10.86 -5.27
C PHE A 10 -23.81 -10.24 -6.35
N PHE A 11 -24.39 -9.54 -7.32
CA PHE A 11 -23.65 -8.88 -8.40
C PHE A 11 -22.85 -7.66 -7.91
N VAL A 12 -23.37 -6.91 -6.93
CA VAL A 12 -22.67 -5.77 -6.31
C VAL A 12 -21.50 -6.25 -5.43
N CYS A 13 -21.66 -7.37 -4.70
CA CYS A 13 -20.59 -7.95 -3.90
C CYS A 13 -19.46 -8.55 -4.77
N SER A 14 -19.82 -9.21 -5.87
CA SER A 14 -18.86 -9.81 -6.82
C SER A 14 -18.03 -8.76 -7.58
N ARG A 15 -18.63 -7.62 -7.96
CA ARG A 15 -17.92 -6.49 -8.60
C ARG A 15 -16.88 -5.83 -7.68
N GLY A 16 -17.12 -5.78 -6.38
CA GLY A 16 -16.18 -5.24 -5.39
C GLY A 16 -14.95 -6.14 -5.18
N ILE A 17 -15.12 -7.46 -5.25
CA ILE A 17 -14.03 -8.44 -5.15
C ILE A 17 -13.14 -8.41 -6.39
N GLY A 18 -13.71 -8.34 -7.58
CA GLY A 18 -12.94 -8.26 -8.83
C GLY A 18 -12.02 -7.04 -8.88
N LEU A 19 -12.56 -5.84 -8.56
CA LEU A 19 -11.76 -4.61 -8.56
C LEU A 19 -10.64 -4.63 -7.52
N ARG A 20 -10.92 -5.11 -6.30
CA ARG A 20 -9.89 -5.23 -5.25
C ARG A 20 -8.80 -6.22 -5.63
N PHE A 21 -9.15 -7.34 -6.26
CA PHE A 21 -8.21 -8.33 -6.73
C PHE A 21 -7.35 -7.79 -7.89
N VAL A 22 -7.97 -7.10 -8.85
CA VAL A 22 -7.25 -6.44 -9.96
C VAL A 22 -6.29 -5.38 -9.43
N LEU A 23 -6.72 -4.54 -8.49
CA LEU A 23 -5.85 -3.54 -7.87
C LEU A 23 -4.70 -4.19 -7.07
N PHE A 24 -4.94 -5.31 -6.41
CA PHE A 24 -3.90 -6.08 -5.72
C PHE A 24 -2.88 -6.65 -6.71
N LEU A 25 -3.34 -7.26 -7.81
CA LEU A 25 -2.46 -7.78 -8.86
C LEU A 25 -1.65 -6.67 -9.52
N LEU A 26 -2.27 -5.53 -9.84
CA LEU A 26 -1.59 -4.38 -10.43
C LEU A 26 -0.51 -3.83 -9.47
N LYS A 27 -0.84 -3.69 -8.19
CA LYS A 27 0.09 -3.21 -7.16
C LYS A 27 1.25 -4.19 -6.95
N SER A 28 0.96 -5.49 -6.97
CA SER A 28 1.97 -6.55 -6.92
C SER A 28 2.90 -6.50 -8.14
N PHE A 29 2.34 -6.35 -9.34
CA PHE A 29 3.10 -6.23 -10.59
C PHE A 29 4.09 -5.05 -10.54
N PHE A 30 3.62 -3.86 -10.14
CA PHE A 30 4.50 -2.69 -10.00
C PHE A 30 5.58 -2.89 -8.92
N LEU A 31 5.27 -3.58 -7.83
CA LEU A 31 6.25 -3.93 -6.79
C LEU A 31 7.35 -4.82 -7.36
N PHE A 32 6.99 -5.91 -8.05
CA PHE A 32 7.96 -6.81 -8.68
C PHE A 32 8.77 -6.12 -9.76
N LEU A 33 8.15 -5.25 -10.56
CA LEU A 33 8.85 -4.46 -11.57
C LEU A 33 9.89 -3.54 -10.93
N ALA A 34 9.53 -2.84 -9.85
CA ALA A 34 10.46 -1.98 -9.11
C ALA A 34 11.63 -2.79 -8.51
N LEU A 35 11.34 -3.95 -7.91
CA LEU A 35 12.36 -4.86 -7.38
C LEU A 35 13.30 -5.36 -8.48
N PHE A 36 12.77 -5.73 -9.64
CA PHE A 36 13.55 -6.22 -10.77
C PHE A 36 14.49 -5.13 -11.32
N VAL A 37 13.96 -3.92 -11.52
CA VAL A 37 14.77 -2.77 -11.95
C VAL A 37 15.84 -2.45 -10.90
N GLY A 38 15.49 -2.43 -9.61
CA GLY A 38 16.44 -2.18 -8.52
C GLY A 38 17.55 -3.24 -8.45
N ALA A 39 17.21 -4.51 -8.65
CA ALA A 39 18.18 -5.60 -8.67
C ALA A 39 19.16 -5.49 -9.86
N ILE A 40 18.65 -5.22 -11.07
CA ILE A 40 19.49 -4.95 -12.25
C ILE A 40 20.40 -3.75 -11.98
N PHE A 41 19.85 -2.67 -11.44
CA PHE A 41 20.63 -1.47 -11.14
C PHE A 41 21.76 -1.75 -10.17
N ALA A 42 21.53 -2.58 -9.14
CA ALA A 42 22.55 -2.99 -8.19
C ALA A 42 23.65 -3.87 -8.80
N VAL A 43 23.29 -4.80 -9.70
CA VAL A 43 24.27 -5.66 -10.36
C VAL A 43 25.16 -4.89 -11.33
N TYR A 44 24.59 -3.95 -12.10
CA TYR A 44 25.34 -3.22 -13.12
C TYR A 44 26.03 -1.95 -12.62
N ASN A 45 25.59 -1.36 -11.50
CA ASN A 45 26.16 -0.14 -10.95
C ASN A 45 26.84 -0.42 -9.61
N ASN A 46 27.87 -1.28 -9.64
CA ASN A 46 28.67 -1.63 -8.45
C ASN A 46 29.69 -0.55 -8.05
N ASP A 47 29.78 0.54 -8.80
CA ASP A 47 30.65 1.66 -8.46
C ASP A 47 30.25 2.26 -7.11
N THR A 48 31.24 2.37 -6.22
CA THR A 48 31.06 2.89 -4.87
C THR A 48 31.02 4.42 -4.91
N ILE A 49 29.85 4.98 -4.61
CA ILE A 49 29.69 6.44 -4.47
C ILE A 49 29.45 6.79 -3.00
N SER A 50 30.00 7.94 -2.58
CA SER A 50 29.60 8.57 -1.32
C SER A 50 28.36 9.41 -1.58
N VAL A 51 27.25 9.09 -0.91
CA VAL A 51 26.06 9.94 -0.93
C VAL A 51 26.23 11.00 0.15
N ASP A 52 26.26 12.26 -0.26
CA ASP A 52 26.35 13.39 0.64
C ASP A 52 24.94 13.81 1.04
N PHE A 53 24.53 13.50 2.27
CA PHE A 53 23.30 14.06 2.81
C PHE A 53 23.60 15.44 3.39
N VAL A 54 22.65 16.37 3.27
CA VAL A 54 22.74 17.75 3.78
C VAL A 54 23.23 17.83 5.24
N PHE A 55 23.00 16.79 6.04
CA PHE A 55 23.43 16.72 7.44
C PHE A 55 24.40 15.58 7.78
N VAL A 56 24.63 14.61 6.88
CA VAL A 56 25.39 13.38 7.18
C VAL A 56 26.13 12.89 5.94
N GLN A 57 27.44 12.68 6.04
CA GLN A 57 28.18 11.99 4.99
C GLN A 57 28.03 10.49 5.13
N ALA A 58 27.52 9.86 4.08
CA ALA A 58 27.25 8.45 4.10
C ALA A 58 28.44 7.62 3.62
N SER A 59 28.63 6.45 4.22
CA SER A 59 29.74 5.56 3.89
C SER A 59 29.72 5.16 2.42
N HIS A 60 30.90 4.94 1.85
CA HIS A 60 31.08 4.43 0.49
C HIS A 60 30.31 3.12 0.31
N ALA A 61 29.23 3.18 -0.46
CA ALA A 61 28.42 2.04 -0.85
C ALA A 61 28.07 2.16 -2.33
N SER A 62 27.78 1.04 -2.98
CA SER A 62 27.38 1.06 -4.38
C SER A 62 26.09 1.89 -4.56
N VAL A 63 25.98 2.59 -5.68
CA VAL A 63 24.77 3.34 -6.09
C VAL A 63 23.52 2.47 -5.96
N GLY A 64 23.63 1.19 -6.31
CA GLY A 64 22.53 0.22 -6.22
C GLY A 64 22.04 0.00 -4.80
N VAL A 65 22.94 -0.05 -3.82
CA VAL A 65 22.59 -0.22 -2.40
C VAL A 65 21.77 0.97 -1.91
N TRP A 66 22.18 2.19 -2.27
CA TRP A 66 21.44 3.40 -1.96
C TRP A 66 20.02 3.38 -2.56
N LEU A 67 19.91 3.04 -3.85
CA LEU A 67 18.62 2.94 -4.54
C LEU A 67 17.69 1.91 -3.88
N LEU A 68 18.21 0.73 -3.55
CA LEU A 68 17.45 -0.31 -2.86
C LEU A 68 17.00 0.15 -1.47
N LEU A 69 17.85 0.86 -0.73
CA LEU A 69 17.53 1.39 0.58
C LEU A 69 16.41 2.43 0.51
N PHE A 70 16.50 3.41 -0.39
CA PHE A 70 15.43 4.41 -0.58
C PHE A 70 14.13 3.77 -1.08
N MET A 71 14.22 2.78 -1.95
CA MET A 71 13.05 2.02 -2.39
C MET A 71 12.38 1.31 -1.21
N LEU A 72 13.15 0.65 -0.35
CA LEU A 72 12.64 -0.01 0.85
C LEU A 72 11.97 0.99 1.79
N VAL A 73 12.59 2.14 2.03
CA VAL A 73 12.01 3.24 2.82
C VAL A 73 10.70 3.73 2.18
N GLY A 74 10.67 3.95 0.87
CA GLY A 74 9.48 4.37 0.13
C GLY A 74 8.33 3.35 0.22
N ILE A 75 8.63 2.05 0.14
CA ILE A 75 7.65 0.97 0.32
C ILE A 75 7.06 1.02 1.73
N LEU A 76 7.91 1.13 2.76
CA LEU A 76 7.46 1.24 4.15
C LEU A 76 6.55 2.47 4.36
N LEU A 77 6.94 3.63 3.84
CA LEU A 77 6.11 4.84 3.88
C LEU A 77 4.77 4.65 3.15
N GLY A 78 4.77 3.99 2.00
CA GLY A 78 3.56 3.67 1.24
C GLY A 78 2.60 2.75 2.00
N ILE A 79 3.13 1.75 2.69
CA ILE A 79 2.36 0.84 3.56
C ILE A 79 1.79 1.63 4.75
N LEU A 80 2.61 2.44 5.42
CA LEU A 80 2.18 3.26 6.55
C LEU A 80 1.08 4.26 6.15
N SER A 81 1.24 4.91 5.00
CA SER A 81 0.22 5.83 4.45
C SER A 81 -1.10 5.13 4.17
N SER A 82 -1.04 3.93 3.56
CA SER A 82 -2.23 3.11 3.31
C SER A 82 -2.91 2.66 4.61
N SER A 83 -2.11 2.28 5.61
CA SER A 83 -2.59 1.84 6.93
C SER A 83 -3.27 2.98 7.71
N LEU A 84 -2.70 4.20 7.65
CA LEU A 84 -3.30 5.38 8.28
C LEU A 84 -4.68 5.69 7.72
N MET A 85 -4.87 5.57 6.40
CA MET A 85 -6.19 5.78 5.79
C MET A 85 -7.22 4.81 6.37
N VAL A 86 -6.93 3.51 6.37
CA VAL A 86 -7.84 2.47 6.89
C VAL A 86 -8.14 2.70 8.37
N PHE A 87 -7.14 3.08 9.17
CA PHE A 87 -7.33 3.39 10.59
C PHE A 87 -8.24 4.60 10.81
N ARG A 88 -8.11 5.66 10.00
CA ARG A 88 -9.00 6.84 10.05
C ARG A 88 -10.44 6.45 9.74
N TYR A 89 -10.68 5.62 8.72
CA TYR A 89 -12.02 5.11 8.42
C TYR A 89 -12.60 4.31 9.60
N TYR A 90 -11.80 3.42 10.20
CA TYR A 90 -12.23 2.62 11.34
C TYR A 90 -12.61 3.50 12.54
N ARG A 91 -11.86 4.57 12.82
CA ARG A 91 -12.17 5.53 13.89
C ARG A 91 -13.49 6.26 13.66
N VAL A 92 -13.82 6.61 12.42
CA VAL A 92 -15.11 7.23 12.08
C VAL A 92 -16.26 6.24 12.29
N LEU A 93 -16.09 4.99 11.87
CA LEU A 93 -17.10 3.94 12.05
C LEU A 93 -17.40 3.64 13.53
N LEU A 94 -16.36 3.58 14.37
CA LEU A 94 -16.53 3.38 15.82
C LEU A 94 -17.32 4.51 16.48
N ARG A 95 -17.10 5.77 16.05
CA ARG A 95 -17.85 6.93 16.55
C ARG A 95 -19.31 6.91 16.12
N ALA A 96 -19.58 6.53 14.86
CA ALA A 96 -20.95 6.39 14.37
C ALA A 96 -21.72 5.28 15.11
N LYS A 97 -21.08 4.14 15.39
CA LYS A 97 -21.69 3.02 16.13
C LYS A 97 -22.07 3.40 17.57
N LYS A 98 -21.26 4.24 18.23
CA LYS A 98 -21.55 4.74 19.58
C LYS A 98 -22.87 5.54 19.64
N ASN A 99 -23.15 6.37 18.64
CA ASN A 99 -24.34 7.24 18.62
C ASN A 99 -25.64 6.50 18.26
N VAL A 100 -25.54 5.36 17.58
CA VAL A 100 -26.70 4.50 17.27
C VAL A 100 -27.10 3.66 18.48
N GLY A 101 -26.14 3.15 19.25
CA GLY A 101 -26.43 2.37 20.48
C GLY A 101 -27.10 3.19 21.58
N THR A 102 -26.90 4.50 21.63
CA THR A 102 -27.51 5.39 22.62
C THR A 102 -28.94 5.83 22.27
N LYS A 103 -29.44 5.56 21.06
CA LYS A 103 -30.81 5.94 20.63
C LYS A 103 -31.84 4.80 20.71
N SER A 104 -31.43 3.59 21.07
CA SER A 104 -32.32 2.41 21.13
C SER A 104 -32.71 2.02 22.57
N GLY A 105 -32.35 2.83 23.57
CA GLY A 105 -32.58 2.58 25.00
C GLY A 105 -33.54 3.56 25.68
N ASP A 106 -34.19 4.43 24.91
CA ASP A 106 -35.25 5.34 25.37
C ASP A 106 -36.62 4.88 24.82
#